data_AF-A0A372EKC4-F1
#
_entry.id   AF-A0A372EKC4-F1
#
_cell.length_a   1.000
_cell.length_b   1.000
_cell.length_c   1.000
_cell.angle_alpha   90.00
_cell.angle_beta   90.00
_cell.angle_gamma   90.00
#
_symmetry.space_group_name_H-M   'P 1'
#
loop_
_entity.id
_entity.type
_entity.pdbx_description
1 polymer ?
#
loop_
_entity_poly.entity_id
_entity_poly.type
_entity_poly.pdbx_seq_one_letter_code
_entity_poly.pdbx_strand_id
1 'polypeptide(L)'
;MDMMVTGSVIAAVVLALCVWLYLRFMRAQDDGRDDRYGPERILSAEQVAMLDYLQDTFPGQVVLPNINLGQMLSVRRAASKKAAKERLREHRVDFVVCATDGRPTFAFDIEQYHLSNAEAKSQRTKVKNRILKTAGVRFVFLKNGIHRMPSPAEFREQLNLVELPKPKAPAPKPADERDSVMQQLETQMSGFDDRYGRSGYRDSEVLGLSGLMDLEDELKPREQRRRGGAGGGDSRYDGSSFDVRGGR
;
A
#
# COMPACT_ATOMS: atom_id res chain seq x y z
N MET A 1 -33.85 -54.57 56.26
CA MET A 1 -33.65 -53.11 56.08
C MET A 1 -32.20 -52.79 55.70
N ASP A 2 -31.25 -53.67 55.99
CA ASP A 2 -29.81 -53.44 55.83
C ASP A 2 -29.32 -53.35 54.37
N MET A 3 -29.98 -54.04 53.42
CA MET A 3 -29.64 -53.96 51.98
C MET A 3 -29.97 -52.60 51.34
N MET A 4 -31.05 -51.92 51.76
CA MET A 4 -31.37 -50.58 51.25
C MET A 4 -30.44 -49.51 51.83
N VAL A 5 -30.05 -49.66 53.10
CA VAL A 5 -29.12 -48.74 53.76
C VAL A 5 -27.73 -48.86 53.17
N THR A 6 -27.22 -50.09 52.96
CA THR A 6 -25.92 -50.31 52.31
C THR A 6 -25.90 -49.81 50.87
N GLY A 7 -26.97 -50.03 50.09
CA GLY A 7 -27.09 -49.49 48.73
C GLY A 7 -27.07 -47.95 48.68
N SER A 8 -27.75 -47.29 49.63
CA SER A 8 -27.77 -45.83 49.72
C SER A 8 -26.40 -45.24 50.09
N VAL A 9 -25.68 -45.88 51.03
CA VAL A 9 -24.33 -45.44 51.42
C VAL A 9 -23.35 -45.57 50.25
N ILE A 10 -23.40 -46.67 49.50
CA ILE A 10 -22.54 -46.87 48.32
C ILE A 10 -22.85 -45.80 47.26
N ALA A 11 -24.12 -45.53 46.98
CA ALA A 11 -24.51 -44.51 46.02
C ALA A 11 -24.02 -43.11 46.41
N ALA A 12 -24.09 -42.75 47.70
CA ALA A 12 -23.60 -41.47 48.21
C ALA A 12 -22.08 -41.32 48.06
N VAL A 13 -21.32 -42.39 48.35
CA VAL A 13 -19.86 -42.40 48.20
C VAL A 13 -19.46 -42.27 46.73
N VAL A 14 -20.13 -42.98 45.83
CA VAL A 14 -19.87 -42.88 44.38
C VAL A 14 -20.19 -41.48 43.87
N LEU A 15 -21.31 -40.88 44.31
CA LEU A 15 -21.69 -39.53 43.89
C LEU A 15 -20.68 -38.49 44.39
N ALA A 16 -20.22 -38.61 45.64
CA ALA A 16 -19.17 -37.75 46.19
C ALA A 16 -17.85 -37.89 45.41
N LEU A 17 -17.48 -39.11 45.01
CA LEU A 17 -16.26 -39.39 44.26
C LEU A 17 -16.35 -38.83 42.81
N CYS A 18 -17.51 -38.95 42.17
CA CYS A 18 -17.78 -38.34 40.86
C CYS A 18 -17.72 -36.82 40.92
N VAL A 19 -18.33 -36.19 41.93
CA VAL A 19 -18.28 -34.74 42.13
C VAL A 19 -16.84 -34.29 42.39
N TRP A 20 -16.08 -35.02 43.21
CA TRP A 20 -14.68 -34.70 43.50
C TRP A 20 -13.79 -34.80 42.26
N LEU A 21 -13.93 -35.85 41.45
CA LEU A 21 -13.21 -35.99 40.18
C LEU A 21 -13.59 -34.89 39.18
N TYR A 22 -14.88 -34.54 39.09
CA TYR A 22 -15.36 -33.47 38.23
C TYR A 22 -14.77 -32.10 38.63
N LEU A 23 -14.77 -31.79 39.92
CA LEU A 23 -14.16 -30.57 40.43
C LEU A 23 -12.64 -30.56 40.24
N ARG A 24 -11.97 -31.71 40.34
CA ARG A 24 -10.53 -31.85 40.07
C ARG A 24 -10.22 -31.63 38.59
N PHE A 25 -11.03 -32.17 37.68
CA PHE A 25 -10.87 -31.94 36.24
C PHE A 25 -11.13 -30.49 35.85
N MET A 26 -12.14 -29.84 36.46
CA MET A 26 -12.40 -28.41 36.23
C MET A 26 -11.29 -27.51 36.78
N ARG A 27 -10.63 -27.90 37.87
CA ARG A 27 -9.49 -27.17 38.46
C ARG A 27 -8.15 -27.42 37.77
N ALA A 28 -8.08 -28.32 36.80
CA ALA A 28 -6.88 -28.58 36.01
C ALA A 28 -6.75 -27.64 34.80
N GLN A 29 -7.48 -26.53 34.76
CA GLN A 29 -7.22 -25.47 33.79
C GLN A 29 -5.93 -24.77 34.19
N ASP A 30 -4.92 -24.90 33.33
CA ASP A 30 -3.63 -24.25 33.44
C ASP A 30 -3.84 -22.72 33.44
N ASP A 31 -3.65 -22.09 34.60
CA ASP A 31 -3.80 -20.64 34.81
C ASP A 31 -2.55 -19.86 34.32
N GLY A 32 -1.56 -20.56 33.73
CA GLY A 32 -0.32 -19.96 33.22
C GLY A 32 0.53 -19.29 34.30
N ARG A 33 0.26 -19.57 35.58
CA ARG A 33 0.93 -18.92 36.72
C ARG A 33 2.42 -19.27 36.82
N ASP A 34 2.80 -20.43 36.31
CA ASP A 34 4.19 -20.89 36.23
C ASP A 34 4.83 -20.61 34.85
N ASP A 35 4.08 -20.01 33.93
CA ASP A 35 4.59 -19.67 32.60
C ASP A 35 5.65 -18.57 32.71
N ARG A 36 6.74 -18.77 31.96
CA ARG A 36 7.79 -17.76 31.81
C ARG A 36 7.76 -17.22 30.38
N TYR A 37 7.34 -15.98 30.25
CA TYR A 37 7.28 -15.30 28.97
C TYR A 37 8.61 -14.61 28.65
N GLY A 38 9.03 -14.69 27.39
CA GLY A 38 10.18 -13.97 26.86
C GLY A 38 9.76 -13.07 25.69
N PRO A 39 10.50 -11.99 25.41
CA PRO A 39 10.22 -11.13 24.27
C PRO A 39 10.53 -11.87 22.96
N GLU A 40 9.56 -11.91 22.04
CA GLU A 40 9.77 -12.44 20.70
C GLU A 40 9.98 -11.30 19.70
N ARG A 41 10.81 -11.57 18.69
CA ARG A 41 11.07 -10.62 17.61
C ARG A 41 9.88 -10.58 16.65
N ILE A 42 9.04 -9.56 16.81
CA ILE A 42 7.85 -9.35 15.97
C ILE A 42 8.13 -8.80 14.57
N LEU A 43 9.31 -8.21 14.34
CA LEU A 43 9.73 -7.60 13.07
C LEU A 43 11.13 -8.06 12.64
N SER A 44 11.30 -8.38 11.35
CA SER A 44 12.61 -8.66 10.77
C SER A 44 13.51 -7.41 10.76
N ALA A 45 14.82 -7.58 10.59
CA ALA A 45 15.75 -6.43 10.54
C ALA A 45 15.41 -5.47 9.40
N GLU A 46 15.02 -6.02 8.26
CA GLU A 46 14.55 -5.26 7.10
C GLU A 46 13.25 -4.53 7.40
N GLN A 47 12.30 -5.16 8.10
CA GLN A 47 11.07 -4.47 8.48
C GLN A 47 11.31 -3.33 9.47
N VAL A 48 12.28 -3.45 10.38
CA VAL A 48 12.66 -2.37 11.29
C VAL A 48 13.25 -1.20 10.51
N ALA A 49 14.22 -1.45 9.63
CA ALA A 49 14.81 -0.37 8.83
C ALA A 49 13.77 0.30 7.89
N MET A 50 12.76 -0.45 7.42
CA MET A 50 11.68 0.13 6.62
C MET A 50 10.77 0.99 7.48
N LEU A 51 10.47 0.52 8.70
CA LEU A 51 9.66 1.28 9.64
C LEU A 51 10.32 2.61 9.94
N ASP A 52 11.64 2.61 10.21
CA ASP A 52 12.42 3.83 10.45
C ASP A 52 12.35 4.78 9.23
N TYR A 53 12.57 4.25 8.03
CA TYR A 53 12.45 5.02 6.78
C TYR A 53 11.05 5.63 6.58
N LEU A 54 9.98 4.88 6.87
CA LEU A 54 8.60 5.36 6.74
C LEU A 54 8.26 6.40 7.81
N GLN A 55 8.75 6.22 9.04
CA GLN A 55 8.59 7.21 10.11
C GLN A 55 9.28 8.53 9.74
N ASP A 56 10.49 8.45 9.19
CA ASP A 56 11.19 9.62 8.66
C ASP A 56 10.40 10.24 7.51
N THR A 57 9.89 9.44 6.56
CA THR A 57 9.11 9.92 5.42
C THR A 57 7.81 10.61 5.85
N PHE A 58 7.13 10.13 6.90
CA PHE A 58 5.83 10.65 7.33
C PHE A 58 5.88 11.22 8.75
N PRO A 59 6.59 12.35 8.97
CA PRO A 59 6.70 12.92 10.31
C PRO A 59 5.33 13.35 10.83
N GLY A 60 5.01 12.97 12.08
CA GLY A 60 3.74 13.30 12.72
C GLY A 60 2.56 12.40 12.34
N GLN A 61 2.77 11.37 11.53
CA GLN A 61 1.78 10.32 11.27
C GLN A 61 2.17 9.01 11.96
N VAL A 62 1.17 8.18 12.23
CA VAL A 62 1.37 6.89 12.88
C VAL A 62 1.61 5.84 11.80
N VAL A 63 2.74 5.15 11.88
CA VAL A 63 3.08 4.02 11.02
C VAL A 63 2.90 2.73 11.81
N LEU A 64 2.01 1.85 11.35
CA LEU A 64 1.69 0.58 12.00
C LEU A 64 2.17 -0.60 11.14
N PRO A 65 3.05 -1.46 11.66
CA PRO A 65 3.49 -2.64 10.94
C PRO A 65 2.50 -3.81 11.06
N ASN A 66 2.50 -4.69 10.06
CA ASN A 66 1.85 -6.00 10.05
C ASN A 66 0.35 -5.95 10.42
N ILE A 67 -0.42 -5.10 9.73
CA ILE A 67 -1.84 -4.91 10.02
C ILE A 67 -2.73 -5.80 9.12
N ASN A 68 -3.77 -6.38 9.72
CA ASN A 68 -4.78 -7.13 8.98
C ASN A 68 -5.83 -6.17 8.38
N LEU A 69 -6.27 -6.40 7.14
CA LEU A 69 -7.27 -5.51 6.52
C LEU A 69 -8.59 -5.49 7.31
N GLY A 70 -8.95 -6.57 7.99
CA GLY A 70 -10.13 -6.65 8.85
C GLY A 70 -10.04 -5.81 10.13
N GLN A 71 -8.84 -5.37 10.53
CA GLN A 71 -8.65 -4.47 11.68
C GLN A 71 -8.72 -3.00 11.28
N MET A 72 -8.39 -2.66 10.03
CA MET A 72 -8.34 -1.27 9.57
C MET A 72 -9.52 -0.87 8.67
N LEU A 73 -10.20 -1.83 8.04
CA LEU A 73 -11.31 -1.58 7.11
C LEU A 73 -12.63 -2.17 7.62
N SER A 74 -13.72 -1.48 7.32
CA SER A 74 -15.08 -1.96 7.54
C SER A 74 -15.82 -2.14 6.22
N VAL A 75 -16.69 -3.16 6.16
CA VAL A 75 -17.50 -3.43 4.97
C VAL A 75 -18.71 -2.49 4.95
N ARG A 76 -18.65 -1.46 4.08
CA ARG A 76 -19.76 -0.52 3.88
C ARG A 76 -20.92 -1.13 3.08
N ARG A 77 -20.61 -1.77 1.94
CA ARG A 77 -21.61 -2.38 1.04
C ARG A 77 -21.05 -3.69 0.46
N ALA A 78 -21.83 -4.76 0.50
CA ALA A 78 -21.51 -6.04 -0.11
C ALA A 78 -22.79 -6.87 -0.32
N ALA A 79 -22.81 -7.71 -1.36
CA ALA A 79 -23.89 -8.69 -1.56
C ALA A 79 -23.94 -9.72 -0.41
N SER A 80 -22.78 -10.16 0.06
CA SER A 80 -22.64 -10.95 1.30
C SER A 80 -21.64 -10.29 2.24
N LYS A 81 -22.14 -9.72 3.35
CA LYS A 81 -21.30 -9.08 4.37
C LYS A 81 -20.35 -10.07 5.05
N LYS A 82 -20.79 -11.32 5.28
CA LYS A 82 -19.96 -12.36 5.90
C LYS A 82 -18.76 -12.70 5.03
N ALA A 83 -18.99 -12.99 3.75
CA ALA A 83 -17.90 -13.29 2.80
C ALA A 83 -16.95 -12.09 2.61
N ALA A 84 -17.47 -10.87 2.62
CA ALA A 84 -16.64 -9.67 2.53
C ALA A 84 -15.75 -9.49 3.77
N LYS A 85 -16.28 -9.72 4.98
CA LYS A 85 -15.49 -9.70 6.22
C LYS A 85 -14.40 -10.77 6.21
N GLU A 86 -14.72 -11.98 5.75
CA GLU A 86 -13.75 -13.07 5.70
C GLU A 86 -12.59 -12.75 4.74
N ARG A 87 -12.90 -12.22 3.55
CA ARG A 87 -11.85 -11.75 2.62
C ARG A 87 -10.94 -10.69 3.22
N LEU A 88 -11.45 -9.80 4.08
CA LEU A 88 -10.60 -8.84 4.77
C LEU A 88 -9.64 -9.52 5.76
N ARG A 89 -10.09 -10.56 6.46
CA ARG A 89 -9.28 -11.31 7.43
C ARG A 89 -8.17 -12.12 6.78
N GLU A 90 -8.36 -12.57 5.55
CA GLU A 90 -7.37 -13.31 4.76
C GLU A 90 -6.19 -12.45 4.30
N HIS A 91 -6.34 -11.12 4.28
CA HIS A 91 -5.34 -10.21 3.74
C HIS A 91 -4.67 -9.39 4.86
N ARG A 92 -3.35 -9.27 4.77
CA ARG A 92 -2.52 -8.41 5.61
C ARG A 92 -1.69 -7.47 4.75
N VAL A 93 -1.28 -6.36 5.32
CA VAL A 93 -0.34 -5.40 4.74
C VAL A 93 0.86 -5.26 5.65
N ASP A 94 2.02 -5.01 5.06
CA ASP A 94 3.28 -4.92 5.83
C ASP A 94 3.35 -3.65 6.65
N PHE A 95 2.90 -2.52 6.09
CA PHE A 95 2.81 -1.24 6.83
C PHE A 95 1.57 -0.46 6.45
N VAL A 96 1.05 0.29 7.40
CA VAL A 96 -0.05 1.24 7.21
C VAL A 96 0.37 2.58 7.78
N VAL A 97 0.16 3.65 7.02
CA VAL A 97 0.30 5.01 7.53
C VAL A 97 -1.10 5.55 7.79
N CYS A 98 -1.31 6.04 9.00
CA CYS A 98 -2.55 6.65 9.43
C CYS A 98 -2.42 8.17 9.44
N ALA A 99 -3.48 8.85 8.99
CA ALA A 99 -3.63 10.28 9.19
C ALA A 99 -3.77 10.64 10.69
N THR A 100 -3.79 11.94 10.98
CA THR A 100 -3.94 12.48 12.35
C THR A 100 -5.25 12.09 13.02
N ASP A 101 -6.27 11.70 12.25
CA ASP A 101 -7.55 11.17 12.75
C ASP A 101 -7.52 9.66 13.04
N GLY A 102 -6.37 9.01 12.84
CA GLY A 102 -6.17 7.58 13.03
C GLY A 102 -6.68 6.71 11.87
N ARG A 103 -7.17 7.29 10.77
CA ARG A 103 -7.63 6.52 9.61
C ARG A 103 -6.47 6.15 8.68
N PRO A 104 -6.49 4.96 8.06
CA PRO A 104 -5.46 4.57 7.11
C PRO A 104 -5.52 5.44 5.85
N THR A 105 -4.40 6.03 5.44
CA THR A 105 -4.25 6.80 4.20
C THR A 105 -3.40 6.07 3.18
N PHE A 106 -2.31 5.45 3.63
CA PHE A 106 -1.43 4.64 2.81
C PHE A 106 -1.27 3.23 3.39
N ALA A 107 -1.13 2.26 2.49
CA ALA A 107 -0.77 0.89 2.84
C ALA A 107 0.39 0.43 1.95
N PHE A 108 1.41 -0.18 2.55
CA PHE A 108 2.62 -0.62 1.90
C PHE A 108 2.79 -2.13 2.04
N ASP A 109 3.18 -2.76 0.94
CA ASP A 109 3.64 -4.15 0.91
C ASP A 109 5.05 -4.19 0.30
N ILE A 110 5.93 -4.97 0.92
CA ILE A 110 7.29 -5.21 0.47
C ILE A 110 7.33 -6.55 -0.25
N GLU A 111 7.84 -6.53 -1.47
CA GLU A 111 8.00 -7.73 -2.24
C GLU A 111 9.28 -8.50 -1.83
N GLN A 112 9.07 -9.60 -1.13
CA GLN A 112 10.10 -10.63 -0.90
C GLN A 112 9.96 -11.68 -2.02
N TYR A 113 10.67 -11.51 -3.13
CA TYR A 113 10.57 -12.42 -4.27
C TYR A 113 11.20 -13.79 -3.97
N HIS A 114 10.36 -14.83 -4.03
CA HIS A 114 10.79 -16.16 -4.48
C HIS A 114 10.00 -16.45 -5.77
N LEU A 115 10.72 -16.78 -6.85
CA LEU A 115 10.24 -16.87 -8.24
C LEU A 115 9.11 -17.90 -8.48
N SER A 116 8.83 -18.78 -7.53
CA SER A 116 7.98 -19.96 -7.76
C SER A 116 6.46 -19.69 -7.86
N ASN A 117 5.96 -18.49 -7.52
CA ASN A 117 4.51 -18.21 -7.44
C ASN A 117 4.13 -16.79 -7.89
N ALA A 118 4.72 -16.29 -8.98
CA ALA A 118 4.51 -14.91 -9.43
C ALA A 118 3.05 -14.61 -9.84
N GLU A 119 2.39 -15.51 -10.59
CA GLU A 119 1.04 -15.25 -11.11
C GLU A 119 -0.02 -15.21 -10.00
N ALA A 120 -0.05 -16.21 -9.12
CA ALA A 120 -0.98 -16.27 -8.01
C ALA A 120 -0.80 -15.07 -7.05
N LYS A 121 0.45 -14.65 -6.81
CA LYS A 121 0.76 -13.45 -6.02
C LYS A 121 0.26 -12.18 -6.72
N SER A 122 0.45 -12.05 -8.03
CA SER A 122 -0.05 -10.89 -8.79
C SER A 122 -1.57 -10.73 -8.68
N GLN A 123 -2.32 -11.84 -8.74
CA GLN A 123 -3.77 -11.83 -8.59
C GLN A 123 -4.18 -11.43 -7.17
N ARG A 124 -3.50 -11.94 -6.14
CA ARG A 124 -3.73 -11.53 -4.75
C ARG A 124 -3.45 -10.03 -4.56
N THR A 125 -2.37 -9.50 -5.12
CA THR A 125 -2.04 -8.08 -5.07
C THR A 125 -3.09 -7.23 -5.78
N LYS A 126 -3.60 -7.66 -6.94
CA LYS A 126 -4.71 -6.97 -7.64
C LYS A 126 -5.97 -6.92 -6.80
N VAL A 127 -6.34 -8.03 -6.16
CA VAL A 127 -7.51 -8.09 -5.26
C VAL A 127 -7.31 -7.16 -4.07
N LYS A 128 -6.13 -7.18 -3.45
CA LYS A 128 -5.75 -6.30 -2.33
C LYS A 128 -5.86 -4.82 -2.70
N ASN A 129 -5.26 -4.43 -3.82
CA ASN A 129 -5.33 -3.06 -4.34
C ASN A 129 -6.77 -2.62 -4.56
N ARG A 130 -7.62 -3.46 -5.16
CA ARG A 130 -9.04 -3.15 -5.34
C ARG A 130 -9.76 -2.89 -4.02
N ILE A 131 -9.52 -3.72 -3.00
CA ILE A 131 -10.12 -3.54 -1.67
C ILE A 131 -9.68 -2.19 -1.07
N LEU A 132 -8.38 -1.90 -1.06
CA LEU A 132 -7.82 -0.67 -0.49
C LEU A 132 -8.32 0.57 -1.22
N LYS A 133 -8.32 0.55 -2.56
CA LYS A 133 -8.82 1.66 -3.39
C LYS A 133 -10.28 1.98 -3.09
N THR A 134 -11.13 0.97 -2.92
CA THR A 134 -12.54 1.18 -2.56
C THR A 134 -12.74 1.76 -1.16
N ALA A 135 -11.78 1.58 -0.27
CA ALA A 135 -11.77 2.19 1.05
C ALA A 135 -11.14 3.59 1.08
N GLY A 136 -10.59 4.08 -0.04
CA GLY A 136 -9.87 5.36 -0.11
C GLY A 136 -8.42 5.29 0.38
N VAL A 137 -7.86 4.09 0.57
CA VAL A 137 -6.48 3.88 1.00
C VAL A 137 -5.59 3.68 -0.23
N ARG A 138 -4.50 4.45 -0.34
CA ARG A 138 -3.53 4.33 -1.43
C ARG A 138 -2.60 3.14 -1.16
N PHE A 139 -2.58 2.17 -2.07
CA PHE A 139 -1.73 0.99 -1.96
C PHE A 139 -0.44 1.17 -2.76
N VAL A 140 0.70 1.02 -2.09
CA VAL A 140 2.03 1.12 -2.69
C VAL A 140 2.73 -0.22 -2.56
N PHE A 141 3.10 -0.80 -3.68
CA PHE A 141 3.78 -2.09 -3.74
C PHE A 141 5.25 -1.89 -4.09
N LEU A 142 6.13 -2.24 -3.16
CA LEU A 142 7.56 -1.92 -3.22
C LEU A 142 8.35 -3.16 -3.66
N LYS A 143 8.87 -3.13 -4.89
CA LYS A 143 9.40 -4.32 -5.57
C LYS A 143 10.81 -4.78 -5.18
N ASN A 144 11.57 -4.06 -4.33
CA ASN A 144 12.98 -4.39 -4.08
C ASN A 144 13.49 -4.01 -2.67
N GLY A 145 12.61 -4.00 -1.66
CA GLY A 145 13.00 -3.64 -0.29
C GLY A 145 13.62 -2.24 -0.19
N ILE A 146 14.34 -1.99 0.91
CA ILE A 146 14.94 -0.67 1.24
C ILE A 146 16.14 -0.33 0.34
N HIS A 147 16.83 -1.35 -0.19
CA HIS A 147 18.12 -1.19 -0.86
C HIS A 147 18.09 -0.36 -2.15
N ARG A 148 16.91 -0.09 -2.72
CA ARG A 148 16.73 0.77 -3.89
C ARG A 148 15.67 1.86 -3.66
N MET A 149 15.39 2.20 -2.41
CA MET A 149 14.45 3.28 -2.12
C MET A 149 15.09 4.64 -2.38
N PRO A 150 14.34 5.57 -2.98
CA PRO A 150 14.77 6.96 -3.09
C PRO A 150 14.88 7.57 -1.69
N SER A 151 15.55 8.72 -1.58
CA SER A 151 15.62 9.41 -0.29
C SER A 151 14.20 9.71 0.26
N PRO A 152 14.00 9.81 1.58
CA PRO A 152 12.68 10.10 2.14
C PRO A 152 12.04 11.37 1.57
N ALA A 153 12.85 12.37 1.19
CA ALA A 153 12.38 13.60 0.55
C ALA A 153 11.85 13.35 -0.87
N GLU A 154 12.62 12.65 -1.71
CA GLU A 154 12.20 12.28 -3.07
C GLU A 154 10.99 11.34 -3.05
N PHE A 155 10.89 10.44 -2.06
CA PHE A 155 9.74 9.56 -1.95
C PHE A 155 8.45 10.33 -1.61
N ARG A 156 8.55 11.38 -0.78
CA ARG A 156 7.43 12.31 -0.55
C ARG A 156 7.00 13.04 -1.81
N GLU A 157 7.96 13.46 -2.63
CA GLU A 157 7.71 14.12 -3.92
C GLU A 157 7.04 13.15 -4.91
N GLN A 158 7.54 11.92 -5.02
CA GLN A 158 6.94 10.88 -5.87
C GLN A 158 5.53 10.48 -5.41
N LEU A 159 5.27 10.52 -4.09
CA LEU A 159 3.94 10.29 -3.53
C LEU A 159 2.96 11.46 -3.76
N ASN A 160 3.43 12.58 -4.33
CA ASN A 160 2.67 13.79 -4.63
C ASN A 160 1.78 14.20 -3.45
N LEU A 161 2.44 14.64 -2.38
CA LEU A 161 1.81 15.31 -1.23
C LEU A 161 1.30 16.71 -1.62
N VAL A 162 0.15 16.76 -2.28
CA VAL A 162 -0.69 17.97 -2.28
C VAL A 162 -1.51 18.07 -0.97
N GLU A 163 -1.48 17.07 -0.08
CA GLU A 163 -2.35 17.03 1.11
C GLU A 163 -1.66 16.56 2.41
N LEU A 164 -0.42 16.98 2.68
CA LEU A 164 0.08 16.97 4.07
C LEU A 164 0.60 18.35 4.47
N PRO A 165 0.16 18.90 5.62
CA PRO A 165 0.66 20.18 6.10
C PRO A 165 2.17 20.06 6.30
N LYS A 166 2.92 21.00 5.69
CA LYS A 166 4.34 21.18 5.90
C LYS A 166 4.63 21.17 7.42
N PRO A 167 5.76 20.58 7.87
CA PRO A 167 6.13 20.62 9.27
C PRO A 167 6.04 22.07 9.77
N LYS A 168 5.30 22.25 10.87
CA LYS A 168 5.10 23.55 11.51
C LYS A 168 6.48 24.11 11.84
N ALA A 169 6.92 25.09 11.03
CA ALA A 169 8.06 25.92 11.37
C ALA A 169 7.83 26.49 12.78
N PRO A 170 8.88 26.61 13.61
CA PRO A 170 8.75 27.16 14.95
C PRO A 170 8.08 28.54 14.90
N ALA A 171 7.26 28.80 15.93
CA ALA A 171 6.32 29.90 16.06
C ALA A 171 6.89 31.29 15.65
N PRO A 172 6.02 32.20 15.14
CA PRO A 172 6.44 33.45 14.53
C PRO A 172 7.02 34.45 15.52
N LYS A 173 8.20 34.98 15.17
CA LYS A 173 8.76 36.25 15.68
C LYS A 173 7.94 37.44 15.13
N PRO A 174 7.96 38.61 15.80
CA PRO A 174 7.08 39.74 15.55
C PRO A 174 7.17 40.33 14.12
N ALA A 175 6.11 41.04 13.73
CA ALA A 175 5.73 41.41 12.37
C ALA A 175 6.74 42.24 11.56
N ASP A 176 7.73 42.85 12.21
CA ASP A 176 8.66 43.80 11.55
C ASP A 176 9.65 43.12 10.57
N GLU A 177 9.91 41.81 10.72
CA GLU A 177 10.77 41.06 9.78
C GLU A 177 10.02 40.55 8.54
N ARG A 178 8.68 40.50 8.55
CA ARG A 178 7.91 39.99 7.40
C ARG A 178 7.85 40.99 6.27
N ASP A 179 7.75 42.27 6.60
CA ASP A 179 7.68 43.34 5.60
C ASP A 179 9.02 43.53 4.88
N SER A 180 10.13 43.31 5.60
CA SER A 180 11.48 43.37 5.02
C SER A 180 11.80 42.17 4.11
N VAL A 181 11.31 40.97 4.44
CA VAL A 181 11.43 39.80 3.55
C VAL A 181 10.50 39.92 2.33
N MET A 182 9.29 40.47 2.51
CA MET A 182 8.36 40.75 1.41
C MET A 182 8.95 41.79 0.44
N GLN A 183 9.55 42.87 0.96
CA GLN A 183 10.25 43.88 0.15
C GLN A 183 11.49 43.31 -0.56
N GLN A 184 12.24 42.42 0.08
CA GLN A 184 13.36 41.73 -0.57
C GLN A 184 12.89 40.81 -1.70
N LEU A 185 11.75 40.12 -1.56
CA LEU A 185 11.17 39.32 -2.63
C LEU A 185 10.63 40.18 -3.78
N GLU A 186 9.95 41.30 -3.49
CA GLU A 186 9.49 42.23 -4.55
C GLU A 186 10.65 42.80 -5.35
N THR A 187 11.75 43.16 -4.68
CA THR A 187 12.95 43.72 -5.33
C THR A 187 13.68 42.66 -6.18
N GLN A 188 13.64 41.38 -5.78
CA GLN A 188 14.17 40.27 -6.60
C GLN A 188 13.26 39.92 -7.78
N MET A 189 11.94 40.00 -7.61
CA MET A 189 10.97 39.70 -8.68
C MET A 189 10.91 40.79 -9.74
N SER A 190 11.08 42.07 -9.38
CA SER A 190 11.16 43.16 -10.36
C SER A 190 12.39 43.09 -11.28
N GLY A 191 13.43 42.34 -10.90
CA GLY A 191 14.60 42.09 -11.77
C GLY A 191 14.40 40.96 -12.78
N PHE A 192 13.29 40.22 -12.70
CA PHE A 192 13.03 39.03 -13.53
C PHE A 192 12.06 39.31 -14.70
N ASP A 193 11.22 40.34 -14.60
CA ASP A 193 10.18 40.66 -15.59
C ASP A 193 10.71 41.35 -16.87
N ASP A 194 11.92 41.90 -16.88
CA ASP A 194 12.52 42.49 -18.08
C ASP A 194 13.05 41.47 -19.09
N ARG A 195 13.07 40.15 -18.76
CA ARG A 195 13.71 39.13 -19.61
C ARG A 195 12.79 38.12 -20.29
N TYR A 196 11.49 38.06 -19.97
CA TYR A 196 10.60 37.10 -20.62
C TYR A 196 9.22 37.68 -20.95
N GLY A 197 9.18 38.42 -22.05
CA GLY A 197 7.92 38.71 -22.72
C GLY A 197 7.27 37.44 -23.27
N ARG A 198 6.00 37.24 -22.89
CA ARG A 198 4.92 36.75 -23.77
C ARG A 198 5.02 35.29 -24.24
N SER A 199 4.36 34.37 -23.53
CA SER A 199 3.85 33.12 -24.12
C SER A 199 2.73 32.52 -23.26
N GLY A 200 1.59 32.27 -23.90
CA GLY A 200 0.33 31.90 -23.29
C GLY A 200 0.27 30.47 -22.74
N TYR A 201 -0.44 30.34 -21.61
CA TYR A 201 -0.87 29.08 -21.04
C TYR A 201 -1.80 28.34 -22.01
N ARG A 202 -1.51 27.06 -22.25
CA ARG A 202 -2.38 26.08 -22.92
C ARG A 202 -2.59 24.89 -21.98
N ASP A 203 -3.83 24.44 -21.94
CA ASP A 203 -4.38 23.40 -21.08
C ASP A 203 -3.66 22.04 -21.18
N SER A 204 -3.64 21.36 -20.03
CA SER A 204 -3.69 19.90 -19.82
C SER A 204 -3.31 18.96 -20.97
N GLU A 205 -2.18 18.26 -20.82
CA GLU A 205 -1.97 16.95 -21.44
C GLU A 205 -1.40 15.93 -20.44
N VAL A 206 -2.01 14.75 -20.46
CA VAL A 206 -1.70 13.58 -19.63
C VAL A 206 -0.43 12.93 -20.17
N LEU A 207 0.70 13.10 -19.48
CA LEU A 207 1.98 12.51 -19.89
C LEU A 207 2.20 11.13 -19.26
N GLY A 208 1.87 10.08 -20.03
CA GLY A 208 2.39 8.74 -19.80
C GLY A 208 3.86 8.67 -20.24
N LEU A 209 4.71 8.07 -19.40
CA LEU A 209 6.16 7.88 -19.57
C LEU A 209 6.56 6.94 -20.74
N SER A 210 5.78 6.89 -21.82
CA SER A 210 6.06 6.08 -23.01
C SER A 210 6.26 6.90 -24.29
N GLY A 211 6.15 8.23 -24.24
CA GLY A 211 6.40 9.13 -25.38
C GLY A 211 7.81 9.77 -25.41
N LEU A 212 8.68 9.43 -24.47
CA LEU A 212 10.00 10.07 -24.30
C LEU A 212 11.16 9.38 -25.05
N MET A 213 10.87 8.37 -25.88
CA MET A 213 11.88 7.65 -26.69
C MET A 213 11.71 7.85 -28.20
N ASP A 214 10.73 8.64 -28.65
CA ASP A 214 10.44 8.85 -30.08
C ASP A 214 10.69 10.30 -30.55
N LEU A 215 11.23 11.17 -29.66
CA LEU A 215 11.55 12.57 -29.99
C LEU A 215 13.02 12.81 -30.37
N GLU A 216 13.88 11.79 -30.31
CA GLU A 216 15.28 11.92 -30.75
C GLU A 216 15.47 11.68 -32.26
N ASP A 217 14.49 11.08 -32.95
CA ASP A 217 14.56 10.83 -34.38
C ASP A 217 13.94 11.92 -35.27
N GLU A 218 13.26 12.92 -34.69
CA GLU A 218 12.55 13.98 -35.46
C GLU A 218 13.32 15.31 -35.60
N LEU A 219 14.60 15.37 -35.22
CA LEU A 219 15.45 16.59 -35.32
C LEU A 219 16.42 16.59 -36.51
N LYS A 220 16.12 15.87 -37.60
CA LYS A 220 16.84 16.05 -38.89
C LYS A 220 16.13 17.11 -39.75
N PRO A 221 16.82 18.19 -40.20
CA PRO A 221 16.22 19.23 -41.02
C PRO A 221 15.75 18.67 -42.37
N ARG A 222 14.45 18.77 -42.65
CA ARG A 222 13.87 18.36 -43.93
C ARG A 222 14.09 19.48 -44.96
N GLU A 223 15.11 19.29 -45.79
CA GLU A 223 15.33 20.11 -46.99
C GLU A 223 14.10 20.12 -47.90
N GLN A 224 13.83 21.31 -48.43
CA GLN A 224 12.89 21.55 -49.51
C GLN A 224 13.14 20.64 -50.70
N ARG A 225 12.13 19.88 -51.13
CA ARG A 225 11.95 19.57 -52.54
C ARG A 225 10.48 19.65 -52.95
N ARG A 226 10.24 20.66 -53.78
CA ARG A 226 9.08 20.85 -54.67
C ARG A 226 8.92 19.68 -55.66
N ARG A 227 7.72 19.66 -56.27
CA ARG A 227 7.23 18.81 -57.39
C ARG A 227 6.83 17.41 -56.92
N GLY A 228 5.63 16.91 -57.15
CA GLY A 228 4.66 17.19 -58.21
C GLY A 228 4.22 15.85 -58.79
N GLY A 229 2.99 15.75 -59.27
CA GLY A 229 2.60 14.69 -60.21
C GLY A 229 1.67 13.63 -59.65
N ALA A 230 0.50 13.58 -60.30
CA ALA A 230 -0.48 12.51 -60.29
C ALA A 230 0.12 11.15 -60.71
N GLY A 231 -0.58 10.06 -60.37
CA GLY A 231 -0.35 8.76 -60.99
C GLY A 231 -0.90 7.61 -60.15
N GLY A 232 -1.93 6.93 -60.67
CA GLY A 232 -2.58 5.79 -60.05
C GLY A 232 -1.77 4.50 -60.06
N GLY A 233 -2.41 3.43 -59.58
CA GLY A 233 -1.88 2.07 -59.69
C GLY A 233 -2.61 1.10 -58.77
N ASP A 234 -3.61 0.42 -59.32
CA ASP A 234 -4.07 -0.89 -58.86
C ASP A 234 -2.89 -1.83 -58.58
N SER A 235 -2.95 -2.61 -57.50
CA SER A 235 -2.49 -4.00 -57.55
C SER A 235 -3.16 -4.84 -56.48
N ARG A 236 -3.97 -5.79 -56.97
CA ARG A 236 -4.37 -7.02 -56.28
C ARG A 236 -3.11 -7.85 -55.97
N TYR A 237 -3.05 -8.41 -54.77
CA TYR A 237 -2.36 -9.69 -54.56
C TYR A 237 -3.18 -10.55 -53.59
N ASP A 238 -3.81 -11.54 -54.20
CA ASP A 238 -4.31 -12.80 -53.64
C ASP A 238 -3.10 -13.69 -53.33
N GLY A 239 -3.16 -14.49 -52.27
CA GLY A 239 -2.10 -15.47 -51.99
C GLY A 239 -2.27 -16.25 -50.68
N SER A 240 -3.33 -17.04 -50.63
CA SER A 240 -3.44 -18.39 -50.04
C SER A 240 -2.42 -18.92 -49.00
N SER A 241 -3.00 -19.53 -47.95
CA SER A 241 -2.74 -20.91 -47.46
C SER A 241 -1.36 -21.26 -46.88
N PHE A 242 -1.34 -21.65 -45.60
CA PHE A 242 -0.78 -22.95 -45.18
C PHE A 242 -1.44 -23.44 -43.88
N ASP A 243 -2.28 -24.46 -44.02
CA ASP A 243 -2.59 -25.45 -42.98
C ASP A 243 -1.32 -26.24 -42.62
N VAL A 244 -1.07 -26.47 -41.33
CA VAL A 244 -0.22 -27.58 -40.87
C VAL A 244 -1.00 -28.36 -39.82
N ARG A 245 -1.64 -29.43 -40.31
CA ARG A 245 -2.25 -30.50 -39.53
C ARG A 245 -1.38 -31.74 -39.62
N GLY A 246 -0.90 -32.19 -38.46
CA GLY A 246 -0.77 -33.61 -38.14
C GLY A 246 0.61 -34.23 -38.31
N GLY A 247 0.97 -35.09 -37.35
CA GLY A 247 1.92 -36.16 -37.63
C GLY A 247 2.67 -36.72 -36.43
N ARG A 248 1.98 -37.58 -35.67
CA ARG A 248 2.49 -38.68 -34.82
C ARG A 248 3.19 -38.35 -33.50
#